data_AF-A0A1J5H9J1-F1
#
_entry.id   AF-A0A1J5H9J1-F1
#
_cell.length_a   1.000
_cell.length_b   1.000
_cell.length_c   1.000
_cell.angle_alpha   90.00
_cell.angle_beta   90.00
_cell.angle_gamma   90.00
#
_symmetry.space_group_name_H-M   'P 1'
#
loop_
_entity.id
_entity.type
_entity.pdbx_description
1 polymer ?
#
loop_
_entity_poly.entity_id
_entity_poly.type
_entity_poly.pdbx_seq_one_letter_code
_entity_poly.pdbx_strand_id
1 'polypeptide(L)'
;MDGYELKRRDFLKKLGLISGAALVGAGGVAELISEKKEEIVLTPEQKEFMDRYENWLEEFHDMAKFQKIDAEHLENNKKLMALSEQAGKFQKELVEYMKSEDFARYYMIVTERVTNTI
;
A
#
# COMPACT_ATOMS: atom_id res chain seq x y z
N MET A 1 1.02 12.17 21.02
CA MET A 1 1.33 11.77 19.64
C MET A 1 1.05 10.29 19.54
N ASP A 2 -0.07 9.95 18.92
CA ASP A 2 -0.63 8.61 18.95
C ASP A 2 0.27 7.63 18.21
N GLY A 3 0.53 6.48 18.82
CA GLY A 3 1.31 5.38 18.23
C GLY A 3 0.72 4.83 16.92
N TYR A 4 -0.40 5.38 16.46
CA TYR A 4 -1.07 5.11 15.19
C TYR A 4 -0.29 5.65 13.98
N GLU A 5 0.18 6.90 14.01
CA GLU A 5 0.93 7.49 12.88
C GLU A 5 2.30 6.83 12.67
N LEU A 6 2.94 6.39 13.77
CA LEU A 6 4.18 5.63 13.73
C LEU A 6 4.00 4.29 12.99
N LYS A 7 2.86 3.60 13.18
CA LYS A 7 2.58 2.30 12.54
C LYS A 7 2.25 2.43 11.06
N ARG A 8 1.48 3.44 10.64
CA ARG A 8 1.23 3.73 9.22
C ARG A 8 2.52 4.05 8.49
N ARG A 9 3.36 4.93 9.06
CA ARG A 9 4.64 5.32 8.47
C ARG A 9 5.62 4.14 8.39
N ASP A 10 5.71 3.32 9.42
CA ASP A 10 6.62 2.17 9.41
C ASP A 10 6.12 1.05 8.49
N PHE A 11 4.80 0.87 8.36
CA PHE A 11 4.20 0.00 7.36
C PHE A 11 4.54 0.46 5.94
N LEU A 12 4.22 1.71 5.61
CA LEU A 12 4.51 2.28 4.29
C LEU A 12 6.03 2.31 3.99
N LYS A 13 6.89 2.53 4.99
CA LYS A 13 8.35 2.35 4.85
C LYS A 13 8.73 0.92 4.50
N LYS A 14 8.15 -0.08 5.18
CA LYS A 14 8.39 -1.51 4.90
C LYS A 14 7.91 -1.90 3.50
N LEU A 15 6.89 -1.23 2.97
CA LEU A 15 6.43 -1.40 1.59
C LEU A 15 7.28 -0.65 0.55
N GLY A 16 8.32 0.07 0.95
CA GLY A 16 9.10 0.91 0.03
C GLY A 16 8.33 2.14 -0.47
N LEU A 17 7.18 2.46 0.12
CA LEU A 17 6.33 3.59 -0.29
C LEU A 17 6.81 4.92 0.29
N ILE A 18 7.67 4.88 1.32
CA ILE A 18 8.32 6.06 1.90
C ILE A 18 9.79 6.16 1.47
N SER A 19 10.24 5.41 0.46
CA SER A 19 11.45 5.83 -0.29
C SER A 19 11.08 7.03 -1.16
N GLY A 20 11.10 8.21 -0.53
CA GLY A 20 10.58 9.49 -1.00
C GLY A 20 11.26 10.11 -2.21
N ALA A 21 11.36 9.40 -3.33
CA ALA A 21 11.87 9.95 -4.59
C ALA A 21 11.04 9.57 -5.84
N ALA A 22 10.19 8.55 -5.80
CA ALA A 22 9.55 8.05 -7.03
C ALA A 22 8.12 8.53 -7.27
N LEU A 23 7.35 8.93 -6.25
CA LEU A 23 5.88 9.07 -6.38
C LEU A 23 5.35 10.51 -6.35
N VAL A 24 6.18 11.52 -6.08
CA VAL A 24 5.71 12.89 -5.89
C VAL A 24 6.59 13.87 -6.67
N GLY A 25 6.32 13.99 -7.97
CA GLY A 25 6.69 15.20 -8.70
C GLY A 25 5.80 16.35 -8.22
N ALA A 26 6.40 17.32 -7.52
CA ALA A 26 5.94 18.68 -7.17
C ALA A 26 4.53 18.95 -6.58
N GLY A 27 3.53 18.06 -6.73
CA GLY A 27 2.12 18.32 -6.39
C GLY A 27 1.58 17.69 -5.11
N GLY A 28 2.24 16.65 -4.58
CA GLY A 28 1.81 15.99 -3.35
C GLY A 28 0.69 14.96 -3.53
N VAL A 29 0.67 13.97 -2.65
CA VAL A 29 -0.34 12.89 -2.56
C VAL A 29 -1.77 13.46 -2.48
N ALA A 30 -1.94 14.60 -1.81
CA ALA A 30 -3.24 15.27 -1.67
C ALA A 30 -3.82 15.76 -3.00
N GLU A 31 -2.98 16.11 -3.98
CA GLU A 31 -3.43 16.64 -5.28
C GLU A 31 -3.88 15.51 -6.23
N LEU A 32 -3.35 14.29 -6.04
CA LEU A 32 -3.80 13.06 -6.72
C LEU A 32 -5.16 12.55 -6.20
N ILE A 33 -5.42 12.76 -4.90
CA ILE A 33 -6.67 12.38 -4.21
C ILE A 33 -7.74 13.49 -4.29
N SER A 34 -7.33 14.73 -4.59
CA SER A 34 -8.25 15.82 -4.88
C SER A 34 -9.24 15.39 -5.96
N GLU A 35 -10.52 15.72 -5.78
CA GLU A 35 -11.69 15.28 -6.55
C GLU A 35 -11.66 15.69 -8.05
N LYS A 36 -10.65 15.30 -8.81
CA LYS A 36 -10.77 15.23 -10.26
C LYS A 36 -11.77 14.10 -10.56
N LYS A 37 -12.99 14.50 -10.92
CA LYS A 37 -14.12 13.67 -11.42
C LYS A 37 -13.83 12.93 -12.74
N GLU A 38 -12.57 12.68 -13.04
CA GLU A 38 -12.17 11.90 -14.22
C GLU A 38 -12.21 10.42 -13.83
N GLU A 39 -12.87 9.62 -14.68
CA GLU A 39 -12.98 8.18 -14.50
C GLU A 39 -11.59 7.55 -14.57
N ILE A 40 -11.22 6.77 -13.55
CA ILE A 40 -9.94 6.06 -13.50
C ILE A 40 -10.03 4.88 -14.47
N VAL A 41 -9.16 4.85 -15.48
CA VAL A 41 -9.08 3.75 -16.44
C VAL A 41 -7.78 2.98 -16.26
N LEU A 42 -7.88 1.72 -15.85
CA LEU A 42 -6.73 0.82 -15.72
C LEU A 42 -6.66 -0.13 -16.92
N THR A 43 -5.44 -0.48 -17.34
CA THR A 43 -5.25 -1.60 -18.28
C THR A 43 -5.59 -2.93 -17.60
N PRO A 44 -5.86 -4.01 -18.37
CA PRO A 44 -6.09 -5.33 -17.78
C PRO A 44 -4.97 -5.79 -16.85
N GLU A 45 -3.70 -5.55 -17.21
CA GLU A 45 -2.53 -5.94 -16.42
C GLU A 45 -2.41 -5.12 -15.13
N GLN A 46 -2.71 -3.82 -15.20
CA GLN A 46 -2.78 -2.94 -14.05
C GLN A 46 -3.89 -3.37 -13.08
N LYS A 47 -5.05 -3.75 -13.61
CA LYS A 47 -6.17 -4.25 -12.81
C LYS A 47 -5.81 -5.56 -12.12
N GLU A 48 -5.22 -6.50 -12.85
CA GLU A 48 -4.78 -7.78 -12.29
C GLU A 48 -3.73 -7.60 -11.19
N PHE A 49 -2.81 -6.64 -11.37
CA PHE A 49 -1.88 -6.24 -10.31
C PHE A 49 -2.62 -5.69 -9.10
N MET A 50 -3.58 -4.78 -9.30
CA MET A 50 -4.34 -4.19 -8.20
C MET A 50 -5.16 -5.23 -7.44
N ASP A 51 -5.76 -6.21 -8.12
CA ASP A 51 -6.47 -7.31 -7.47
C ASP A 51 -5.52 -8.12 -6.55
N ARG A 52 -4.28 -8.41 -7.02
CA ARG A 52 -3.27 -9.08 -6.17
C ARG A 52 -2.83 -8.20 -5.00
N TYR A 53 -2.61 -6.91 -5.27
CA TYR A 53 -2.16 -5.95 -4.28
C TYR A 53 -3.21 -5.69 -3.19
N GLU A 54 -4.48 -5.58 -3.56
CA GLU A 54 -5.61 -5.39 -2.65
C GLU A 54 -5.76 -6.59 -1.71
N ASN A 55 -5.75 -7.82 -2.24
CA ASN A 55 -5.78 -9.04 -1.43
C ASN A 55 -4.59 -9.10 -0.45
N TRP A 56 -3.39 -8.81 -0.94
CA TRP A 56 -2.19 -8.77 -0.11
C TRP A 56 -2.27 -7.70 1.00
N LEU A 57 -2.86 -6.53 0.70
CA LEU A 57 -3.08 -5.45 1.66
C LEU A 57 -4.07 -5.85 2.76
N GLU A 58 -5.16 -6.52 2.40
CA GLU A 58 -6.16 -7.04 3.36
C GLU A 58 -5.55 -8.09 4.28
N GLU A 59 -4.79 -9.05 3.73
CA GLU A 59 -4.09 -10.05 4.54
C GLU A 59 -3.10 -9.39 5.52
N PHE A 60 -2.34 -8.39 5.05
CA PHE A 60 -1.44 -7.65 5.94
C PHE A 60 -2.20 -6.95 7.06
N HIS A 61 -3.31 -6.29 6.74
CA HIS A 61 -4.13 -5.56 7.71
C HIS A 61 -4.66 -6.48 8.81
N ASP A 62 -5.18 -7.65 8.44
CA ASP A 62 -5.68 -8.65 9.39
C ASP A 62 -4.57 -9.14 10.33
N MET A 63 -3.40 -9.48 9.77
CA MET A 63 -2.26 -9.93 10.56
C MET A 63 -1.71 -8.82 11.47
N ALA A 64 -1.72 -7.57 11.00
CA ALA A 64 -1.30 -6.40 11.78
C ALA A 64 -2.28 -6.09 12.92
N LYS A 65 -3.59 -6.27 12.70
CA LYS A 65 -4.60 -6.19 13.75
C LYS A 65 -4.42 -7.32 14.77
N PHE A 66 -4.22 -8.54 14.31
CA PHE A 66 -3.98 -9.68 15.19
C PHE A 66 -2.72 -9.49 16.05
N GLN A 67 -1.65 -8.92 15.49
CA GLN A 67 -0.43 -8.60 16.24
C GLN A 67 -0.67 -7.62 17.40
N LYS A 68 -1.70 -6.77 17.33
CA LYS A 68 -2.10 -5.89 18.45
C LYS A 68 -2.75 -6.67 19.60
N ILE A 69 -3.33 -7.83 19.31
CA ILE A 69 -3.98 -8.71 20.29
C ILE A 69 -2.93 -9.65 20.90
N ASP A 70 -2.11 -10.27 20.07
CA ASP A 70 -1.03 -11.18 20.47
C ASP A 70 0.23 -10.94 19.62
N ALA A 71 1.19 -10.23 20.21
CA ALA A 71 2.43 -9.85 19.55
C ALA A 71 3.43 -11.00 19.42
N GLU A 72 3.32 -12.03 20.26
CA GLU A 72 4.29 -13.14 20.30
C GLU A 72 3.81 -14.36 19.50
N HIS A 73 2.61 -14.27 18.89
CA HIS A 73 2.06 -15.34 18.07
C HIS A 73 2.96 -15.69 16.88
N LEU A 74 3.66 -16.82 17.02
CA LEU A 74 4.68 -17.30 16.10
C LEU A 74 4.19 -17.41 14.65
N GLU A 75 2.98 -17.95 14.43
CA GLU A 75 2.45 -18.12 13.08
C GLU A 75 2.07 -16.79 12.43
N ASN A 76 1.58 -15.83 13.23
CA ASN A 76 1.22 -14.50 12.73
C ASN A 76 2.47 -13.73 12.31
N ASN A 77 3.52 -13.82 13.14
CA ASN A 77 4.81 -13.20 12.85
C ASN A 77 5.47 -13.81 11.61
N LYS A 78 5.38 -15.14 11.42
CA LYS A 78 5.85 -15.79 10.18
C LYS A 78 5.08 -15.31 8.94
N LYS A 79 3.75 -15.18 9.03
CA LYS A 79 2.93 -14.65 7.93
C LYS A 79 3.28 -13.21 7.60
N LEU A 80 3.47 -12.35 8.61
CA LEU A 80 3.93 -10.97 8.40
C LEU A 80 5.30 -10.89 7.72
N MET A 81 6.23 -11.78 8.06
CA MET A 81 7.52 -11.88 7.36
C MET A 81 7.33 -12.29 5.89
N ALA A 82 6.54 -13.32 5.61
CA ALA A 82 6.27 -13.76 4.25
C ALA A 82 5.57 -12.67 3.40
N LEU A 83 4.61 -11.94 3.97
CA LEU A 83 3.96 -10.81 3.31
C LEU A 83 4.95 -9.67 3.04
N SER A 84 5.92 -9.44 3.94
CA SER A 84 6.98 -8.45 3.75
C SER A 84 7.92 -8.85 2.61
N GLU A 85 8.22 -10.13 2.43
CA GLU A 85 9.00 -10.62 1.28
C GLU A 85 8.24 -10.47 -0.05
N GLN A 86 6.92 -10.68 -0.04
CA GLN A 86 6.08 -10.47 -1.22
C GLN A 86 6.04 -9.00 -1.66
N ALA A 87 6.07 -8.05 -0.71
CA ALA A 87 6.14 -6.62 -1.04
C ALA A 87 7.34 -6.26 -1.93
N GLY A 88 8.48 -6.92 -1.74
CA GLY A 88 9.66 -6.73 -2.58
C GLY A 88 9.46 -7.18 -4.04
N LYS A 89 8.54 -8.12 -4.29
CA LYS A 89 8.21 -8.58 -5.66
C LYS A 89 7.35 -7.56 -6.39
N PHE A 90 6.40 -6.95 -5.69
CA PHE A 90 5.54 -5.91 -6.26
C PHE A 90 6.30 -4.64 -6.66
N GLN A 91 7.43 -4.35 -6.01
CA GLN A 91 8.20 -3.13 -6.26
C GLN A 91 8.53 -2.92 -7.75
N LYS A 92 8.87 -3.99 -8.49
CA LYS A 92 9.24 -3.87 -9.92
C LYS A 92 8.03 -3.52 -10.79
N GLU A 93 6.92 -4.23 -10.61
CA GLU A 93 5.66 -3.96 -11.32
C GLU A 93 5.11 -2.58 -10.95
N LEU A 94 5.19 -2.22 -9.67
CA LEU A 94 4.72 -0.94 -9.16
C LEU A 94 5.48 0.22 -9.81
N VAL A 95 6.81 0.17 -9.88
CA VAL A 95 7.61 1.24 -10.52
C VAL A 95 7.21 1.46 -11.98
N GLU A 96 6.88 0.38 -12.70
CA GLU A 96 6.44 0.48 -14.09
C GLU A 96 5.03 1.08 -14.19
N TYR A 97 4.08 0.58 -13.39
CA TYR A 97 2.68 1.01 -13.46
C TYR A 97 2.45 2.41 -12.88
N MET A 98 3.26 2.86 -11.92
CA MET A 98 3.18 4.22 -11.34
C MET A 98 3.53 5.33 -12.35
N LYS A 99 4.01 5.00 -13.56
CA LYS A 99 4.13 5.96 -14.67
C LYS A 99 2.76 6.40 -15.21
N SER A 100 1.71 5.61 -15.00
CA SER A 100 0.33 5.96 -15.34
C SER A 100 -0.29 6.76 -14.20
N GLU A 101 -0.81 7.95 -14.52
CA GLU A 101 -1.49 8.82 -13.54
C GLU A 101 -2.73 8.14 -12.94
N ASP A 102 -3.54 7.48 -13.77
CA ASP A 102 -4.74 6.76 -13.32
C ASP A 102 -4.40 5.61 -12.37
N PHE A 103 -3.38 4.82 -12.71
CA PHE A 103 -2.90 3.76 -11.84
C PHE A 103 -2.37 4.33 -10.52
N ALA A 104 -1.53 5.37 -10.59
CA ALA A 104 -0.99 6.01 -9.39
C ALA A 104 -2.10 6.54 -8.47
N ARG A 105 -3.14 7.17 -9.04
CA ARG A 105 -4.31 7.64 -8.29
C ARG A 105 -5.06 6.47 -7.64
N TYR A 106 -5.39 5.43 -8.39
CA TYR A 106 -6.11 4.26 -7.87
C TYR A 106 -5.32 3.54 -6.77
N TYR A 107 -4.04 3.31 -7.01
CA TYR A 107 -3.11 2.71 -6.06
C TYR A 107 -3.09 3.48 -4.73
N MET A 108 -3.02 4.80 -4.79
CA MET A 108 -3.02 5.65 -3.58
C MET A 108 -4.36 5.61 -2.84
N ILE A 109 -5.49 5.65 -3.56
CA ILE A 109 -6.84 5.53 -2.96
C ILE A 109 -6.97 4.21 -2.19
N VAL A 110 -6.60 3.10 -2.83
CA VAL A 110 -6.67 1.77 -2.23
C VAL A 110 -5.78 1.67 -1.00
N THR A 111 -4.52 2.12 -1.12
CA THR A 111 -3.54 2.06 -0.04
C THR A 111 -3.99 2.92 1.16
N GLU A 112 -4.52 4.11 0.90
CA GLU A 112 -5.02 4.99 1.95
C GLU A 112 -6.24 4.40 2.66
N ARG A 113 -7.21 3.87 1.90
CA ARG A 113 -8.41 3.21 2.45
C ARG A 113 -8.04 2.11 3.45
N VAL A 114 -7.11 1.22 3.09
CA VAL A 114 -6.71 0.13 3.97
C VAL A 114 -5.88 0.65 5.15
N THR A 115 -4.90 1.51 4.91
CA THR A 115 -4.02 2.00 5.98
C THR A 115 -4.72 2.87 7.03
N ASN A 116 -5.76 3.60 6.65
CA ASN A 116 -6.62 4.34 7.60
C ASN A 116 -7.43 3.43 8.54
N THR A 117 -7.48 2.12 8.26
CA THR A 117 -8.23 1.16 9.07
C THR A 117 -7.34 0.20 9.87
N ILE A 118 -6.01 0.32 9.76
CA ILE A 118 -5.01 -0.46 10.52
C ILE A 118 -4.85 0.10 11.93
#